data_AF-A0A2R3QNV5-F1
#
_entry.id   AF-A0A2R3QNV5-F1
#
_cell.length_a   1.000
_cell.length_b   1.000
_cell.length_c   1.000
_cell.angle_alpha   90.00
_cell.angle_beta   90.00
_cell.angle_gamma   90.00
#
_symmetry.space_group_name_H-M   'P 1'
#
loop_
_entity.id
_entity.type
_entity.pdbx_description
1 polymer ?
#
loop_
_entity_poly.entity_id
_entity_poly.type
_entity_poly.pdbx_seq_one_letter_code
_entity_poly.pdbx_strand_id
1 'polypeptide(L)'
;MNDDMQNPVPTPSHEARQWAMFCHFAAFLGLVFPFGNLLGPLIVWQIKKDLDPFVDAQGKEALNFQISVALAAVVCFILMVVVIGFPLLMLLGLAALVLTIIAGIKANEGQNYRYPFSWRLVK
;
A
#
# COMPACT_ATOMS: atom_id res chain seq x y z
N MET A 1 -15.97 -33.23 -19.85
CA MET A 1 -16.74 -32.03 -19.44
C MET A 1 -16.03 -31.47 -18.21
N ASN A 2 -15.05 -30.61 -18.49
CA ASN A 2 -14.30 -29.68 -17.63
C ASN A 2 -13.90 -30.13 -16.20
N ASP A 3 -12.81 -30.89 -16.11
CA ASP A 3 -11.87 -30.82 -14.98
C ASP A 3 -10.92 -29.63 -15.21
N ASP A 4 -11.45 -28.41 -15.20
CA ASP A 4 -10.62 -27.21 -15.06
C ASP A 4 -10.13 -27.19 -13.61
N MET A 5 -9.08 -27.98 -13.37
CA MET A 5 -8.37 -28.09 -12.10
C MET A 5 -8.15 -26.69 -11.54
N GLN A 6 -8.75 -26.43 -10.37
CA GLN A 6 -8.35 -25.36 -9.46
C GLN A 6 -6.89 -25.62 -9.07
N ASN A 7 -5.96 -25.25 -9.94
CA ASN A 7 -4.57 -25.13 -9.57
C ASN A 7 -4.54 -24.06 -8.47
N PRO A 8 -4.16 -24.40 -7.22
CA PRO A 8 -3.99 -23.38 -6.21
C PRO A 8 -3.03 -22.35 -6.77
N VAL A 9 -3.38 -21.06 -6.65
CA VAL A 9 -2.51 -19.97 -7.10
C VAL A 9 -1.14 -20.25 -6.51
N PRO A 10 -0.09 -20.44 -7.33
CA PRO A 10 1.22 -20.82 -6.82
C PRO A 10 1.65 -19.79 -5.79
N THR A 11 2.10 -20.28 -4.64
CA THR A 11 2.60 -19.41 -3.57
C THR A 11 3.68 -18.51 -4.15
N PRO A 12 3.59 -17.17 -3.99
CA PRO A 12 4.56 -16.26 -4.57
C PRO A 12 5.99 -16.63 -4.12
N SER A 13 6.95 -16.47 -5.03
CA SER A 13 8.35 -16.74 -4.74
C SER A 13 8.85 -15.87 -3.57
N HIS A 14 9.93 -16.30 -2.92
CA HIS A 14 10.54 -15.49 -1.85
C HIS A 14 10.92 -14.09 -2.35
N GLU A 15 11.48 -13.98 -3.55
CA GLU A 15 11.80 -12.69 -4.16
C GLU A 15 10.53 -11.82 -4.36
N ALA A 16 9.46 -12.39 -4.90
CA ALA A 16 8.20 -11.67 -5.09
C ALA A 16 7.62 -11.16 -3.77
N ARG A 17 7.67 -11.97 -2.71
CA ARG A 17 7.24 -11.60 -1.35
C ARG A 17 8.04 -10.42 -0.79
N GLN A 18 9.36 -10.43 -0.98
CA GLN A 18 10.24 -9.34 -0.54
C GLN A 18 9.93 -8.03 -1.28
N TRP A 19 9.79 -8.08 -2.60
CA TRP A 19 9.48 -6.89 -3.39
C TRP A 19 8.08 -6.34 -3.13
N ALA A 20 7.10 -7.21 -2.91
CA ALA A 20 5.77 -6.82 -2.47
C ALA A 20 5.78 -6.14 -1.09
N MET A 21 6.55 -6.66 -0.14
CA MET A 21 6.78 -6.02 1.17
C MET A 21 7.42 -4.64 1.02
N PHE A 22 8.45 -4.52 0.16
CA PHE A 22 9.12 -3.24 -0.08
C PHE A 22 8.19 -2.20 -0.70
N CYS A 23 7.23 -2.60 -1.53
CA CYS A 23 6.22 -1.66 -2.04
C CYS A 23 5.47 -0.95 -0.90
N HIS A 24 5.11 -1.66 0.17
CA HIS A 24 4.45 -1.08 1.33
C HIS A 24 5.42 -0.23 2.16
N PHE A 25 6.59 -0.76 2.51
CA PHE A 25 7.54 -0.06 3.39
C PHE A 25 8.19 1.15 2.74
N ALA A 26 8.25 1.22 1.41
CA ALA A 26 8.70 2.40 0.71
C ALA A 26 7.82 3.64 1.01
N ALA A 27 6.59 3.46 1.51
CA ALA A 27 5.77 4.56 2.00
C ALA A 27 6.42 5.33 3.16
N PHE A 28 7.29 4.69 3.95
CA PHE A 28 8.01 5.37 5.05
C PHE A 28 9.03 6.39 4.57
N LEU A 29 9.37 6.43 3.29
CA LEU A 29 10.14 7.55 2.73
C LEU A 29 9.43 8.89 2.92
N GLY A 30 8.10 8.90 3.09
CA GLY A 30 7.34 10.10 3.45
C GLY A 30 7.69 10.70 4.82
N LEU A 31 8.36 9.94 5.71
CA LEU A 31 8.85 10.45 6.99
C LEU A 31 10.13 11.29 6.84
N VAL A 32 10.84 11.14 5.73
CA VAL A 32 12.15 11.78 5.47
C VAL A 32 12.04 12.83 4.37
N PHE A 33 11.27 12.53 3.32
CA PHE A 33 11.16 13.38 2.13
C PHE A 33 9.68 13.74 1.87
N PRO A 34 9.36 14.99 1.53
CA PRO A 34 8.03 15.37 1.08
C PRO A 34 7.56 14.48 -0.08
N PHE A 35 6.31 14.03 -0.03
CA PHE A 35 5.69 13.10 -1.01
C PHE A 35 6.36 11.72 -1.13
N GLY A 36 7.34 11.41 -0.26
CA GLY A 36 8.03 10.12 -0.27
C GLY A 36 7.08 8.93 -0.05
N ASN A 37 5.96 9.14 0.62
CA ASN A 37 4.95 8.09 0.84
C ASN A 37 4.24 7.65 -0.46
N LEU A 38 4.21 8.51 -1.48
CA LEU A 38 3.66 8.20 -2.81
C LEU A 38 4.76 7.74 -3.76
N LEU A 39 5.87 8.48 -3.78
CA LEU A 39 6.99 8.20 -4.69
C LEU A 39 7.68 6.88 -4.36
N GLY A 40 7.83 6.54 -3.09
CA GLY A 40 8.45 5.28 -2.67
C GLY A 40 7.76 4.05 -3.24
N PRO A 41 6.47 3.81 -2.90
CA PRO A 41 5.71 2.68 -3.44
C PRO A 41 5.67 2.69 -4.96
N LEU A 42 5.50 3.86 -5.60
CA LEU A 42 5.50 3.99 -7.05
C LEU A 42 6.82 3.52 -7.67
N ILE A 43 7.96 4.00 -7.17
CA ILE A 43 9.28 3.64 -7.70
C ILE A 43 9.53 2.14 -7.50
N VAL A 44 9.30 1.61 -6.30
CA VAL A 44 9.54 0.19 -6.00
C VAL A 44 8.65 -0.71 -6.84
N TRP A 45 7.36 -0.38 -6.97
CA TRP A 45 6.43 -1.11 -7.82
C TRP A 45 6.88 -1.11 -9.28
N GLN A 46 7.26 0.05 -9.83
CA GLN A 46 7.69 0.17 -11.23
C GLN A 46 8.92 -0.68 -11.58
N ILE A 47 9.80 -0.98 -10.62
CA ILE A 47 11.01 -1.82 -10.86
C ILE A 47 10.64 -3.28 -11.13
N LYS A 48 9.57 -3.80 -10.50
CA LYS A 48 9.27 -5.24 -10.48
C LYS A 48 7.88 -5.62 -10.97
N LYS A 49 6.99 -4.66 -11.26
CA LYS A 49 5.60 -4.92 -11.66
C LYS A 49 5.44 -5.86 -12.85
N ASP A 50 6.35 -5.82 -13.82
CA ASP A 50 6.24 -6.62 -15.04
C ASP A 50 6.83 -8.03 -14.88
N LEU A 51 7.43 -8.33 -13.72
CA LEU A 51 8.12 -9.60 -13.47
C LEU A 51 7.30 -10.59 -12.64
N ASP A 52 6.43 -10.11 -11.76
CA ASP A 52 5.61 -10.98 -10.93
C ASP A 52 4.22 -10.36 -10.63
N PRO A 53 3.11 -11.08 -10.90
CA PRO A 53 1.76 -10.56 -10.71
C PRO A 53 1.42 -10.28 -9.25
N PHE A 54 2.06 -10.95 -8.28
CA PHE A 54 1.89 -10.67 -6.87
C PHE A 54 2.50 -9.31 -6.50
N VAL A 55 3.67 -9.00 -7.05
CA VAL A 55 4.32 -7.69 -6.87
C VAL A 55 3.50 -6.59 -7.52
N ASP A 56 2.96 -6.82 -8.72
CA ASP A 56 2.07 -5.86 -9.36
C ASP A 56 0.83 -5.57 -8.50
N ALA A 57 0.15 -6.62 -8.02
CA ALA A 57 -1.04 -6.48 -7.18
C ALA A 57 -0.75 -5.73 -5.87
N GLN A 58 0.33 -6.08 -5.16
CA GLN A 58 0.69 -5.46 -3.89
C GLN A 58 1.25 -4.05 -4.06
N GLY A 59 1.99 -3.78 -5.14
CA GLY A 59 2.48 -2.45 -5.48
C GLY A 59 1.36 -1.46 -5.79
N LYS A 60 0.38 -1.88 -6.60
CA LYS A 60 -0.84 -1.09 -6.85
C LYS A 60 -1.62 -0.82 -5.57
N GLU A 61 -1.79 -1.83 -4.71
CA GLU A 61 -2.54 -1.69 -3.47
C GLU A 61 -1.82 -0.75 -2.48
N ALA A 62 -0.49 -0.83 -2.36
CA ALA A 62 0.33 0.11 -1.59
C ALA A 62 0.18 1.55 -2.10
N LEU A 63 0.32 1.77 -3.41
CA LEU A 63 0.21 3.10 -4.00
C LEU A 63 -1.20 3.68 -3.84
N ASN A 64 -2.24 2.89 -4.12
CA ASN A 64 -3.63 3.28 -3.95
C ASN A 64 -3.96 3.68 -2.51
N PHE A 65 -3.44 2.94 -1.53
CA PHE A 65 -3.63 3.29 -0.13
C PHE A 65 -2.96 4.62 0.23
N GLN A 66 -1.72 4.83 -0.22
CA GLN A 66 -1.00 6.07 0.06
C GLN A 66 -1.65 7.29 -0.64
N ILE A 67 -2.23 7.11 -1.83
CA ILE A 67 -3.07 8.14 -2.46
C ILE A 67 -4.30 8.42 -1.60
N SER A 68 -4.97 7.38 -1.09
CA SER A 68 -6.15 7.53 -0.23
C SER A 68 -5.83 8.27 1.06
N VAL A 69 -4.70 7.93 1.71
CA VAL A 69 -4.19 8.62 2.90
C VAL A 69 -3.86 10.08 2.58
N ALA A 70 -3.21 10.35 1.45
CA ALA A 70 -2.89 11.72 1.03
C ALA A 70 -4.16 12.57 0.83
N LEU A 71 -5.19 12.02 0.18
CA LEU A 71 -6.47 12.71 0.01
C LEU A 71 -7.17 12.95 1.35
N ALA A 72 -7.19 11.96 2.24
CA ALA A 72 -7.73 12.10 3.59
C ALA A 72 -6.95 13.16 4.40
N ALA A 73 -5.63 13.24 4.24
CA ALA A 73 -4.80 14.24 4.88
C ALA A 73 -5.12 15.66 4.39
N VAL A 74 -5.39 15.83 3.08
CA VAL A 74 -5.86 17.11 2.52
C VAL A 74 -7.18 17.53 3.16
N VAL A 75 -8.14 16.61 3.31
CA VAL A 75 -9.41 16.90 4.01
C VAL A 75 -9.15 17.28 5.47
N CYS A 76 -8.30 16.55 6.18
CA CYS A 76 -7.93 16.88 7.56
C CYS A 76 -7.30 18.28 7.66
N PHE A 77 -6.46 18.67 6.69
CA PHE A 77 -5.84 19.99 6.65
C PHE A 77 -6.88 21.11 6.48
N ILE A 78 -7.88 20.92 5.62
CA ILE A 78 -9.01 21.86 5.48
C ILE A 78 -9.79 21.97 6.81
N LEU A 79 -10.02 20.85 7.49
CA LEU A 79 -10.72 20.81 8.77
C LEU A 79 -9.91 21.41 9.94
N MET A 80 -8.64 21.74 9.77
CA MET A 80 -7.86 22.45 10.79
C MET A 80 -8.39 23.86 11.05
N VAL A 81 -9.08 24.48 10.08
CA VAL A 81 -9.72 25.80 10.25
C VAL A 81 -10.71 25.81 11.41
N VAL A 82 -11.36 24.66 11.68
CA VAL A 82 -12.29 24.46 12.81
C VAL A 82 -11.67 23.57 13.90
N VAL A 83 -10.34 23.46 13.94
CA VAL A 83 -9.53 22.75 14.94
C VAL A 83 -9.65 21.22 14.92
N ILE A 84 -10.76 20.63 14.47
CA ILE A 84 -10.94 19.17 14.45
C ILE A 84 -9.97 18.45 13.50
N GLY A 85 -9.38 19.15 12.53
CA GLY A 85 -8.38 18.60 11.62
C GLY A 85 -7.13 18.08 12.31
N PHE A 86 -6.71 18.66 13.43
CA PHE A 86 -5.51 18.24 14.17
C PHE A 86 -5.62 16.81 14.75
N PRO A 87 -6.63 16.49 15.58
CA PRO A 87 -6.78 15.13 16.11
C PRO A 87 -7.07 14.10 15.00
N LEU A 88 -7.81 14.50 13.95
CA LEU A 88 -8.08 13.62 12.81
C LEU A 88 -6.81 13.29 12.02
N LEU A 89 -5.94 14.27 11.77
CA LEU A 89 -4.68 14.03 11.07
C LEU A 89 -3.75 13.11 11.88
N MET A 90 -3.70 13.28 13.20
CA MET A 90 -2.94 12.39 14.09
C MET A 90 -3.46 10.95 14.04
N LEU A 91 -4.79 10.78 14.13
CA LEU A 91 -5.43 9.46 14.03
C LEU A 91 -5.19 8.81 12.66
N LEU A 92 -5.31 9.59 11.58
CA LEU A 92 -5.04 9.14 10.21
C LEU A 92 -3.59 8.68 10.06
N GLY A 93 -2.62 9.45 10.56
CA GLY A 93 -1.21 9.11 10.51
C GLY A 93 -0.90 7.81 11.25
N LEU A 94 -1.47 7.63 12.45
CA LEU A 94 -1.31 6.39 13.22
C LEU A 94 -1.95 5.18 12.51
N ALA A 95 -3.17 5.34 11.99
CA ALA A 95 -3.84 4.27 11.24
C ALA A 95 -3.05 3.91 9.98
N ALA A 96 -2.55 4.89 9.23
CA ALA A 96 -1.74 4.68 8.05
C ALA A 96 -0.43 3.94 8.38
N LEU A 97 0.26 4.33 9.45
CA LEU A 97 1.47 3.67 9.92
C LEU A 97 1.20 2.18 10.24
N VAL A 98 0.22 1.91 11.11
CA VAL A 98 -0.10 0.55 11.55
C VAL A 98 -0.51 -0.34 10.38
N LEU A 99 -1.42 0.15 9.52
CA LEU A 99 -1.88 -0.61 8.36
C LEU A 99 -0.74 -0.89 7.37
N THR A 100 0.17 0.07 7.16
CA THR A 100 1.32 -0.12 6.26
C THR A 100 2.27 -1.19 6.78
N ILE A 101 2.51 -1.22 8.10
CA ILE A 101 3.30 -2.28 8.74
C ILE A 101 2.65 -3.65 8.53
N ILE A 102 1.35 -3.76 8.83
CA ILE A 102 0.59 -5.01 8.68
C ILE A 102 0.61 -5.48 7.22
N ALA A 103 0.40 -4.58 6.27
CA ALA A 103 0.40 -4.89 4.85
C ALA A 103 1.74 -5.42 4.38
N GLY A 104 2.85 -4.78 4.78
CA GLY A 104 4.19 -5.23 4.44
C GLY A 104 4.51 -6.61 5.03
N ILE A 105 4.15 -6.86 6.29
CA ILE A 105 4.33 -8.17 6.93
C ILE A 105 3.52 -9.24 6.19
N LYS A 106 2.23 -8.99 5.92
CA LYS A 106 1.37 -9.95 5.21
C LYS A 106 1.80 -10.18 3.77
N ALA A 107 2.25 -9.16 3.07
CA ALA A 107 2.84 -9.31 1.74
C ALA A 107 4.11 -10.17 1.79
N ASN A 108 4.95 -9.97 2.82
CA ASN A 108 6.12 -10.81 3.05
C ASN A 108 5.76 -12.25 3.43
N GLU A 109 4.56 -12.53 3.94
CA GLU A 109 4.02 -13.89 4.15
C GLU A 109 3.44 -14.51 2.86
N GLY A 110 3.39 -13.76 1.76
CA GLY A 110 2.75 -14.18 0.51
C GLY A 110 1.24 -14.02 0.50
N GLN A 111 0.67 -13.31 1.48
CA GLN A 111 -0.75 -13.02 1.55
C GLN A 111 -1.08 -11.79 0.71
N ASN A 112 -2.13 -11.89 -0.10
CA ASN A 112 -2.64 -10.77 -0.89
C ASN A 112 -3.41 -9.79 0.01
N TYR A 113 -2.69 -8.89 0.69
CA TYR A 113 -3.29 -7.92 1.58
C TYR A 113 -4.08 -6.86 0.82
N ARG A 114 -5.22 -6.43 1.38
CA ARG A 114 -6.03 -5.32 0.91
C ARG A 114 -6.25 -4.34 2.06
N TYR A 115 -5.91 -3.08 1.83
CA TYR A 115 -6.11 -2.06 2.85
C TYR A 115 -7.62 -1.78 3.04
N PRO A 116 -8.07 -1.64 4.29
CA PRO A 116 -9.39 -1.07 4.55
C PRO A 116 -9.41 0.39 4.09
N PHE A 117 -10.56 0.85 3.57
CA PHE A 117 -10.77 2.25 3.14
C PHE A 117 -9.82 2.77 2.04
N SER A 118 -9.16 1.87 1.30
CA SER A 118 -8.32 2.24 0.15
C SER A 118 -9.14 2.40 -1.13
N TRP A 119 -9.01 3.56 -1.77
CA TRP A 119 -9.54 3.84 -3.09
C TRP A 119 -8.60 3.30 -4.16
N ARG A 120 -9.09 2.38 -5.00
CA ARG A 120 -8.31 1.69 -6.04
C ARG A 120 -8.38 2.43 -7.39
N LEU A 121 -7.56 3.46 -7.55
CA LEU A 121 -7.45 4.24 -8.79
C LEU A 121 -6.63 3.51 -9.84
N VAL A 122 -5.49 2.96 -9.43
CA VAL A 122 -4.61 2.16 -10.28
C VAL A 122 -5.13 0.73 -10.32
N LYS A 123 -5.38 0.21 -11.54
CA LYS A 123 -5.93 -1.12 -11.81
C LYS A 123 -4.89 -2.06 -12.40
#